data_AF-A0AA43QPZ1-F1
#
_entry.id   AF-A0AA43QPZ1-F1
#
_cell.length_a   1.000
_cell.length_b   1.000
_cell.length_c   1.000
_cell.angle_alpha   90.00
_cell.angle_beta   90.00
_cell.angle_gamma   90.00
#
_symmetry.space_group_name_H-M   'P 1'
#
loop_
_entity.id
_entity.type
_entity.pdbx_description
1 polymer ?
#
loop_
_entity_poly.entity_id
_entity_poly.type
_entity_poly.pdbx_seq_one_letter_code
_entity_poly.pdbx_strand_id
1 'polypeptide(L)'
;MAASADILGMIEQGEPLHLSGGVATGQGTLPVQMSECKKETSERDPYLIGEPTFLDASRQQDSSFHQDSRPTVSSRRSDVQSDAKCPLCGTVVDKLWYEEITGGRRMTMRQQAAFCRDHKIKSAHEQWRERGFPDIDWSHFDQRLESYHPQIEEMLRGDKPSFYRNVFEDTVRAGKTRTLKQAMLQGADVEDMTPGYYGSRGAKMVVDNIIARFSSKLRRLAGSDKLISAGGVSGYVQAVLAPELAVMLVMDDMRVDEDEAREILRESVDIGNLLNEEEDEVLVATHSDDDHLMLS
;
A
#
# COMPACT_ATOMS: atom_id res chain seq x y z
N MET A 1 73.60 -13.97 10.74
CA MET A 1 73.31 -12.93 11.75
C MET A 1 71.78 -12.84 11.81
N ALA A 2 71.05 -13.75 12.46
CA ALA A 2 70.92 -14.03 13.89
C ALA A 2 70.24 -12.90 14.69
N ALA A 3 68.98 -13.14 15.09
CA ALA A 3 68.18 -12.64 16.23
C ALA A 3 66.69 -12.66 15.78
N SER A 4 65.80 -13.60 16.13
CA SER A 4 65.38 -14.19 17.42
C SER A 4 64.87 -13.16 18.42
N ALA A 5 63.55 -13.18 18.66
CA ALA A 5 62.95 -12.94 19.97
C ALA A 5 61.51 -13.50 19.98
N ASP A 6 61.39 -14.72 20.52
CA ASP A 6 60.18 -15.27 21.12
C ASP A 6 59.73 -14.42 22.32
N ILE A 7 58.40 -14.28 22.50
CA ILE A 7 57.82 -14.04 23.84
C ILE A 7 56.78 -15.13 24.09
N LEU A 8 57.12 -15.97 25.06
CA LEU A 8 56.38 -17.11 25.58
C LEU A 8 55.65 -16.70 26.86
N GLY A 9 54.36 -17.04 26.95
CA GLY A 9 53.69 -17.63 28.13
C GLY A 9 53.44 -16.80 29.39
N MET A 10 52.19 -16.85 29.90
CA MET A 10 51.79 -17.37 31.24
C MET A 10 50.30 -17.04 31.50
N ILE A 11 49.39 -18.04 31.58
CA ILE A 11 48.83 -18.75 32.77
C ILE A 11 47.67 -18.01 33.48
N GLU A 12 46.52 -18.70 33.57
CA GLU A 12 45.56 -18.85 34.72
C GLU A 12 44.16 -19.20 34.14
N GLN A 13 43.74 -20.47 34.02
CA GLN A 13 43.11 -21.35 35.03
C GLN A 13 42.05 -20.70 35.94
N GLY A 14 40.80 -21.15 35.81
CA GLY A 14 39.67 -20.82 36.68
C GLY A 14 38.35 -21.44 36.20
N GLU A 15 38.07 -22.64 36.68
CA GLU A 15 36.94 -23.52 36.38
C GLU A 15 35.55 -23.02 36.90
N PRO A 16 34.44 -23.70 36.53
CA PRO A 16 33.08 -23.17 36.52
C PRO A 16 32.29 -23.44 37.81
N LEU A 17 31.25 -22.63 38.05
CA LEU A 17 30.21 -22.94 39.04
C LEU A 17 28.97 -23.51 38.37
N HIS A 18 28.84 -24.81 38.53
CA HIS A 18 27.61 -25.60 38.42
C HIS A 18 26.79 -25.40 39.70
N LEU A 19 25.55 -24.91 39.59
CA LEU A 19 24.53 -25.10 40.63
C LEU A 19 23.22 -25.56 40.00
N SER A 20 22.86 -26.75 40.48
CA SER A 20 21.71 -27.60 40.23
C SER A 20 20.36 -27.00 40.62
N GLY A 21 19.33 -27.40 39.88
CA GLY A 21 18.19 -28.18 40.42
C GLY A 21 17.13 -27.43 41.23
N GLY A 22 15.92 -27.36 40.67
CA GLY A 22 14.71 -26.96 41.40
C GLY A 22 13.45 -27.22 40.58
N VAL A 23 12.97 -28.47 40.63
CA VAL A 23 11.61 -28.86 40.21
C VAL A 23 10.63 -28.37 41.29
N ALA A 24 9.64 -27.57 40.89
CA ALA A 24 8.47 -27.29 41.73
C ALA A 24 7.21 -27.27 40.85
N THR A 25 6.46 -28.36 40.95
CA THR A 25 5.05 -28.47 40.60
C THR A 25 4.23 -27.49 41.45
N GLY A 26 3.37 -26.69 40.83
CA GLY A 26 2.44 -25.81 41.52
C GLY A 26 1.25 -25.49 40.63
N GLN A 27 0.21 -26.31 40.71
CA GLN A 27 -1.13 -25.96 40.26
C GLN A 27 -1.66 -24.85 41.18
N GLY A 28 -2.10 -23.74 40.59
CA GLY A 28 -2.63 -22.59 41.30
C GLY A 28 -3.61 -21.83 40.41
N THR A 29 -4.81 -22.37 40.32
CA THR A 29 -6.00 -21.73 39.72
C THR A 29 -6.50 -20.64 40.66
N LEU A 30 -6.52 -19.37 40.26
CA LEU A 30 -7.47 -18.36 40.76
C LEU A 30 -7.76 -17.28 39.69
N PRO A 31 -8.97 -16.71 39.67
CA PRO A 31 -9.54 -16.05 38.50
C PRO A 31 -9.20 -14.55 38.45
N VAL A 32 -8.88 -14.04 37.25
CA VAL A 32 -8.89 -12.61 36.96
C VAL A 32 -10.35 -12.19 36.73
N GLN A 33 -10.86 -11.39 37.65
CA GLN A 33 -12.17 -10.77 37.56
C GLN A 33 -12.21 -9.78 36.40
N MET A 34 -13.24 -9.93 35.57
CA MET A 34 -13.70 -8.93 34.62
C MET A 34 -14.18 -7.70 35.41
N SER A 35 -13.63 -6.54 35.09
CA SER A 35 -14.24 -5.26 35.45
C SER A 35 -15.07 -4.79 34.26
N GLU A 36 -16.38 -4.77 34.47
CA GLU A 36 -17.37 -4.19 33.58
C GLU A 36 -17.18 -2.66 33.53
N CYS A 37 -16.75 -2.13 32.38
CA CYS A 37 -16.87 -0.69 32.12
C CYS A 37 -18.32 -0.40 31.71
N LYS A 38 -19.10 0.12 32.66
CA LYS A 38 -20.47 0.58 32.46
C LYS A 38 -20.54 1.66 31.39
N LYS A 39 -21.51 1.47 30.49
CA LYS A 39 -22.03 2.45 29.55
C LYS A 39 -22.71 3.57 30.33
N GLU A 40 -22.31 4.81 30.11
CA GLU A 40 -23.15 5.98 30.38
C GLU A 40 -23.73 6.47 29.06
N THR A 41 -25.02 6.18 28.91
CA THR A 41 -25.94 6.78 27.95
C THR A 41 -26.38 8.13 28.50
N SER A 42 -26.20 9.21 27.74
CA SER A 42 -26.88 10.49 27.98
C SER A 42 -27.60 10.90 26.70
N GLU A 43 -28.82 10.39 26.58
CA GLU A 43 -29.87 10.93 25.72
C GLU A 43 -30.12 12.40 26.06
N ARG A 44 -30.17 13.28 25.05
CA ARG A 44 -30.96 14.51 25.10
C ARG A 44 -31.84 14.55 23.86
N ASP A 45 -33.12 14.51 24.16
CA ASP A 45 -34.26 14.54 23.25
C ASP A 45 -34.44 15.95 22.63
N PRO A 46 -35.04 16.05 21.43
CA PRO A 46 -35.19 17.25 20.61
C PRO A 46 -36.55 17.95 20.84
N TYR A 47 -36.77 19.04 20.09
CA TYR A 47 -37.98 19.89 20.01
C TYR A 47 -38.17 20.96 21.09
N LEU A 48 -37.87 22.21 20.73
CA LEU A 48 -38.75 23.34 21.06
C LEU A 48 -38.92 24.26 19.84
N ILE A 49 -40.10 24.14 19.25
CA ILE A 49 -40.73 25.11 18.33
C ILE A 49 -41.32 26.23 19.20
N GLY A 50 -41.11 27.48 18.81
CA GLY A 50 -41.70 28.64 19.48
C GLY A 50 -41.60 29.93 18.65
N GLU A 51 -42.50 30.07 17.69
CA GLU A 51 -43.15 31.35 17.37
C GLU A 51 -44.54 31.32 18.06
N PRO A 52 -45.32 32.43 18.28
CA PRO A 52 -45.35 33.68 17.48
C PRO A 52 -45.68 35.00 18.24
N THR A 53 -45.91 36.05 17.44
CA THR A 53 -46.75 37.27 17.63
C THR A 53 -46.02 38.57 18.01
N PHE A 54 -45.86 39.51 17.06
CA PHE A 54 -46.82 40.51 16.52
C PHE A 54 -46.93 41.76 17.41
N LEU A 55 -46.42 42.90 16.93
CA LEU A 55 -47.03 44.21 17.12
C LEU A 55 -46.52 45.22 16.08
N ASP A 56 -47.52 45.92 15.58
CA ASP A 56 -47.66 46.87 14.48
C ASP A 56 -46.98 48.24 14.74
N ALA A 57 -46.46 48.86 13.69
CA ALA A 57 -46.29 50.32 13.61
C ALA A 57 -46.21 50.77 12.14
N SER A 58 -47.37 51.05 11.55
CA SER A 58 -47.51 51.81 10.30
C SER A 58 -47.35 53.33 10.54
N ARG A 59 -46.54 54.05 9.74
CA ARG A 59 -46.96 55.34 9.13
C ARG A 59 -45.99 55.97 8.11
N GLN A 60 -46.50 56.02 6.86
CA GLN A 60 -46.56 57.13 5.89
C GLN A 60 -45.31 57.93 5.47
N GLN A 61 -44.93 57.67 4.20
CA GLN A 61 -44.67 58.58 3.07
C GLN A 61 -44.41 60.07 3.36
N ASP A 62 -43.30 60.60 2.82
CA ASP A 62 -43.40 61.76 1.93
C ASP A 62 -42.26 61.84 0.89
N SER A 63 -42.60 62.52 -0.19
CA SER A 63 -41.95 62.63 -1.50
C SER A 63 -40.77 63.59 -1.57
N SER A 64 -39.79 63.34 -2.47
CA SER A 64 -39.30 64.28 -3.50
C SER A 64 -37.92 63.88 -4.09
N PHE A 65 -37.94 63.55 -5.38
CA PHE A 65 -37.08 64.06 -6.45
C PHE A 65 -35.71 64.66 -6.08
N HIS A 66 -34.62 63.97 -6.42
CA HIS A 66 -33.45 64.57 -7.06
C HIS A 66 -32.65 63.50 -7.82
N GLN A 67 -32.56 63.69 -9.13
CA GLN A 67 -31.68 62.94 -10.01
C GLN A 67 -30.25 63.37 -9.73
N ASP A 68 -29.36 62.43 -9.42
CA ASP A 68 -27.94 62.65 -9.62
C ASP A 68 -27.25 61.39 -10.12
N SER A 69 -26.61 61.55 -11.27
CA SER A 69 -26.00 60.51 -12.07
C SER A 69 -24.74 59.99 -11.39
N ARG A 70 -24.79 58.74 -10.90
CA ARG A 70 -23.57 57.97 -10.57
C ARG A 70 -23.22 57.06 -11.74
N PRO A 71 -22.00 57.13 -12.29
CA PRO A 71 -21.58 56.19 -13.29
C PRO A 71 -21.52 54.82 -12.62
N THR A 72 -22.27 53.89 -13.19
CA THR A 72 -22.21 52.47 -12.89
C THR A 72 -20.77 52.02 -13.10
N VAL A 73 -20.01 51.89 -12.00
CA VAL A 73 -18.86 50.98 -11.97
C VAL A 73 -19.46 49.62 -12.26
N SER A 74 -19.40 49.26 -13.54
CA SER A 74 -19.62 47.93 -14.05
C SER A 74 -18.80 47.02 -13.16
N SER A 75 -19.52 46.39 -12.22
CA SER A 75 -19.02 45.30 -11.42
C SER A 75 -18.63 44.25 -12.45
N ARG A 76 -17.34 44.26 -12.83
CA ARG A 76 -16.69 43.15 -13.50
C ARG A 76 -16.88 42.02 -12.52
N ARG A 77 -17.95 41.25 -12.73
CA ARG A 77 -18.07 39.89 -12.25
C ARG A 77 -16.82 39.24 -12.80
N SER A 78 -15.79 39.17 -11.95
CA SER A 78 -14.70 38.24 -12.12
C SER A 78 -15.38 36.93 -12.48
N ASP A 79 -15.18 36.52 -13.74
CA ASP A 79 -15.50 35.20 -14.22
C ASP A 79 -14.71 34.25 -13.32
N VAL A 80 -15.32 33.88 -12.20
CA VAL A 80 -14.80 32.83 -11.33
C VAL A 80 -15.01 31.60 -12.17
N GLN A 81 -13.98 31.25 -12.95
CA GLN A 81 -13.94 30.01 -13.70
C GLN A 81 -14.29 28.90 -12.71
N SER A 82 -15.51 28.40 -12.80
CA SER A 82 -15.97 27.34 -11.93
C SER A 82 -15.20 26.09 -12.33
N ASP A 83 -14.30 25.64 -11.46
CA ASP A 83 -13.61 24.37 -11.60
C ASP A 83 -14.63 23.25 -11.86
N ALA A 84 -14.44 22.49 -12.94
CA ALA A 84 -15.24 21.30 -13.18
C ALA A 84 -14.84 20.23 -12.17
N LYS A 85 -15.80 19.43 -11.71
CA LYS A 85 -15.56 18.35 -10.73
C LYS A 85 -15.98 17.02 -11.31
N CYS A 86 -15.18 15.98 -11.06
CA CYS A 86 -15.56 14.63 -11.39
C CYS A 86 -16.85 14.24 -10.64
N PRO A 87 -17.89 13.75 -11.33
CA PRO A 87 -19.16 13.40 -10.70
C PRO A 87 -19.06 12.16 -9.78
N LEU A 88 -17.99 11.37 -9.88
CA LEU A 88 -17.81 10.15 -9.09
C LEU A 88 -16.94 10.36 -7.84
N CYS A 89 -15.77 10.99 -7.97
CA CYS A 89 -14.84 11.18 -6.84
C CYS A 89 -14.84 12.62 -6.28
N GLY A 90 -15.43 13.59 -7.01
CA GLY A 90 -15.48 14.99 -6.59
C GLY A 90 -14.20 15.81 -6.81
N THR A 91 -13.12 15.18 -7.30
CA THR A 91 -11.84 15.86 -7.61
C THR A 91 -12.02 16.90 -8.72
N VAL A 92 -11.30 18.01 -8.62
CA VAL A 92 -11.25 19.04 -9.66
C VAL A 92 -10.59 18.48 -10.91
N VAL A 93 -11.18 18.76 -12.06
CA VAL A 93 -10.72 18.33 -13.39
C VAL A 93 -10.68 19.52 -14.32
N ASP A 94 -9.86 19.44 -15.36
CA ASP A 94 -9.82 20.46 -16.41
C ASP A 94 -11.20 20.64 -17.04
N LYS A 95 -11.68 21.89 -17.06
CA LYS A 95 -13.04 22.22 -17.50
C LYS A 95 -13.25 21.94 -18.98
N LEU A 96 -12.28 22.26 -19.82
CA LEU A 96 -12.38 22.07 -21.27
C LEU A 96 -12.46 20.58 -21.60
N TRP A 97 -11.61 19.77 -20.96
CA TRP A 97 -11.62 18.33 -21.11
C TRP A 97 -12.91 17.68 -20.58
N TYR A 98 -13.44 18.17 -19.45
CA TYR A 98 -14.73 17.72 -18.93
C TYR A 98 -15.89 18.04 -19.90
N GLU A 99 -15.94 19.26 -20.44
CA GLU A 99 -16.97 19.68 -21.40
C GLU A 99 -16.87 18.93 -22.73
N GLU A 100 -15.66 18.65 -23.21
CA GLU A 100 -15.38 17.86 -24.41
C GLU A 100 -15.93 16.43 -24.28
N ILE A 101 -15.67 15.76 -23.15
CA ILE A 101 -16.13 14.39 -22.93
C ILE A 101 -17.65 14.33 -22.66
N THR A 102 -18.19 15.29 -21.90
CA THR A 102 -19.62 15.28 -21.52
C THR A 102 -20.53 15.79 -22.63
N GLY A 103 -20.03 16.65 -23.53
CA GLY A 103 -20.84 17.36 -24.52
C GLY A 103 -21.98 18.17 -23.89
N GLY A 104 -21.82 18.60 -22.64
CA GLY A 104 -22.85 19.30 -21.87
C GLY A 104 -24.03 18.43 -21.40
N ARG A 105 -23.95 17.10 -21.53
CA ARG A 105 -25.00 16.15 -21.11
C ARG A 105 -24.67 15.49 -19.77
N ARG A 106 -25.71 15.04 -19.06
CA ARG A 106 -25.53 14.23 -17.85
C ARG A 106 -25.02 12.83 -18.22
N MET A 107 -23.92 12.42 -17.62
CA MET A 107 -23.34 11.08 -17.78
C MET A 107 -24.15 10.01 -17.03
N THR A 108 -24.32 8.85 -17.66
CA THR A 108 -24.77 7.62 -16.97
C THR A 108 -23.72 7.15 -15.97
N MET A 109 -24.09 6.28 -15.01
CA MET A 109 -23.13 5.76 -14.03
C MET A 109 -21.91 5.08 -14.68
N ARG A 110 -22.09 4.36 -15.79
CA ARG A 110 -20.97 3.75 -16.54
C ARG A 110 -20.03 4.81 -17.13
N GLN A 111 -20.59 5.89 -17.69
CA GLN A 111 -19.80 7.00 -18.22
C GLN A 111 -19.08 7.78 -17.11
N GLN A 112 -19.71 7.95 -15.95
CA GLN A 112 -19.06 8.57 -14.79
C GLN A 112 -17.89 7.71 -14.29
N ALA A 113 -18.04 6.39 -14.26
CA ALA A 113 -16.96 5.46 -13.91
C ALA A 113 -15.80 5.51 -14.93
N ALA A 114 -16.09 5.49 -16.23
CA ALA A 114 -15.09 5.63 -17.28
C ALA A 114 -14.34 6.97 -17.17
N PHE A 115 -15.06 8.09 -17.09
CA PHE A 115 -14.45 9.41 -16.89
C PHE A 115 -13.64 9.48 -15.59
N CYS A 116 -14.11 8.83 -14.52
CA CYS A 116 -13.38 8.75 -13.26
C CYS A 116 -12.03 8.06 -13.46
N ARG A 117 -12.03 6.90 -14.13
CA ARG A 117 -10.82 6.15 -14.45
C ARG A 117 -9.87 6.98 -15.32
N ASP A 118 -10.37 7.60 -16.38
CA ASP A 118 -9.56 8.34 -17.34
C ASP A 118 -8.87 9.55 -16.70
N HIS A 119 -9.57 10.33 -15.87
CA HIS A 119 -8.94 11.48 -15.21
C HIS A 119 -7.94 11.06 -14.15
N LYS A 120 -8.19 9.93 -13.45
CA LYS A 120 -7.23 9.36 -12.52
C LYS A 120 -5.97 8.92 -13.26
N ILE A 121 -6.08 8.25 -14.40
CA ILE A 121 -4.94 7.85 -15.23
C ILE A 121 -4.15 9.08 -15.68
N LYS A 122 -4.84 10.13 -16.16
CA LYS A 122 -4.19 11.39 -16.55
C LYS A 122 -3.45 12.04 -15.37
N SER A 123 -4.10 12.15 -14.22
CA SER A 123 -3.52 12.71 -12.99
C SER A 123 -2.36 11.87 -12.47
N ALA A 124 -2.41 10.55 -12.64
CA ALA A 124 -1.35 9.63 -12.27
C ALA A 124 -0.13 9.80 -13.18
N HIS A 125 -0.31 9.98 -14.49
CA HIS A 125 0.81 10.31 -15.40
C HIS A 125 1.45 11.67 -15.10
N GLU A 126 0.65 12.66 -14.69
CA GLU A 126 1.18 13.96 -14.24
C GLU A 126 2.03 13.79 -12.98
N GLN A 127 1.50 13.11 -11.96
CA GLN A 127 2.23 12.80 -10.73
C GLN A 127 3.47 11.93 -10.98
N TRP A 128 3.43 10.98 -11.92
CA TRP A 128 4.58 10.16 -12.30
C TRP A 128 5.74 11.02 -12.79
N ARG A 129 5.44 12.00 -13.65
CA ARG A 129 6.43 12.96 -14.16
C ARG A 129 6.92 13.92 -13.09
N GLU A 130 6.01 14.46 -12.27
CA GLU A 130 6.36 15.40 -11.20
C GLU A 130 7.24 14.76 -10.12
N ARG A 131 6.95 13.51 -9.74
CA ARG A 131 7.75 12.73 -8.80
C ARG A 131 9.03 12.15 -9.42
N GLY A 132 9.18 12.24 -10.74
CA GLY A 132 10.37 11.77 -11.45
C GLY A 132 10.54 10.25 -11.45
N PHE A 133 9.44 9.49 -11.42
CA PHE A 133 9.51 8.03 -11.50
C PHE A 133 10.09 7.57 -12.85
N PRO A 134 10.89 6.49 -12.86
CA PRO A 134 11.59 6.03 -14.06
C PRO A 134 10.61 5.47 -15.09
N ASP A 135 11.05 5.35 -16.34
CA ASP A 135 10.38 4.49 -17.32
C ASP A 135 10.81 3.04 -17.09
N ILE A 136 9.85 2.12 -17.01
CA ILE A 136 10.11 0.73 -16.62
C ILE A 136 10.19 -0.13 -17.88
N ASP A 137 11.38 -0.67 -18.16
CA ASP A 137 11.56 -1.67 -19.21
C ASP A 137 11.07 -3.04 -18.73
N TRP A 138 9.77 -3.29 -18.92
CA TRP A 138 9.13 -4.56 -18.58
C TRP A 138 9.70 -5.77 -19.34
N SER A 139 10.32 -5.56 -20.51
CA SER A 139 10.84 -6.66 -21.34
C SER A 139 12.15 -7.23 -20.78
N HIS A 140 12.94 -6.39 -20.12
CA HIS A 140 14.21 -6.78 -19.49
C HIS A 140 14.14 -6.78 -17.95
N PHE A 141 12.93 -6.61 -17.39
CA PHE A 141 12.73 -6.52 -15.95
C PHE A 141 13.21 -7.78 -15.21
N ASP A 142 13.00 -8.97 -15.76
CA ASP A 142 13.50 -10.22 -15.16
C ASP A 142 15.03 -10.24 -15.03
N GLN A 143 15.77 -9.80 -16.06
CA GLN A 143 17.24 -9.74 -15.97
C GLN A 143 17.70 -8.68 -14.97
N ARG A 144 16.94 -7.59 -14.85
CA ARG A 144 17.17 -6.60 -13.80
C ARG A 144 16.99 -7.22 -12.41
N LEU A 145 15.92 -8.01 -12.18
CA LEU A 145 15.69 -8.70 -10.91
C LEU A 145 16.82 -9.70 -10.58
N GLU A 146 17.34 -10.40 -11.60
CA GLU A 146 18.47 -11.33 -11.45
C GLU A 146 19.73 -10.67 -10.86
N SER A 147 19.97 -9.39 -11.19
CA SER A 147 21.13 -8.65 -10.67
C SER A 147 21.13 -8.48 -9.15
N TYR A 148 19.97 -8.62 -8.49
CA TYR A 148 19.82 -8.53 -7.03
C TYR A 148 19.82 -9.89 -6.32
N HIS A 149 19.90 -11.00 -7.06
CA HIS A 149 19.93 -12.33 -6.48
C HIS A 149 21.05 -12.54 -5.44
N PRO A 150 22.28 -12.01 -5.62
CA PRO A 150 23.32 -12.12 -4.61
C PRO A 150 22.92 -11.51 -3.26
N GLN A 151 22.29 -10.33 -3.26
CA GLN A 151 21.84 -9.62 -2.07
C GLN A 151 20.71 -10.39 -1.37
N ILE A 152 19.76 -10.94 -2.14
CA ILE A 152 18.74 -11.84 -1.60
C ILE A 152 19.38 -13.10 -0.99
N GLU A 153 20.45 -13.60 -1.60
CA GLU A 153 21.16 -14.76 -1.08
C GLU A 153 21.86 -14.48 0.26
N GLU A 154 22.46 -13.30 0.42
CA GLU A 154 23.03 -12.82 1.69
C GLU A 154 21.97 -12.69 2.78
N MET A 155 20.79 -12.15 2.47
CA MET A 155 19.67 -12.08 3.41
C MET A 155 19.22 -13.48 3.85
N LEU A 156 19.18 -14.45 2.94
CA LEU A 156 18.83 -15.84 3.26
C LEU A 156 19.89 -16.58 4.07
N ARG A 157 21.16 -16.17 4.01
CA ARG A 157 22.23 -16.68 4.88
C ARG A 157 22.20 -16.02 6.27
N GLY A 158 21.55 -14.87 6.40
CA GLY A 158 21.57 -14.05 7.61
C GLY A 158 22.77 -13.11 7.68
N ASP A 159 23.50 -12.93 6.57
CA ASP A 159 24.68 -12.07 6.50
C ASP A 159 24.29 -10.59 6.40
N LYS A 160 23.12 -10.29 5.82
CA LYS A 160 22.57 -8.94 5.67
C LYS A 160 21.33 -8.77 6.55
N PRO A 161 21.23 -7.68 7.35
CA PRO A 161 19.99 -7.37 8.08
C PRO A 161 18.85 -7.10 7.09
N SER A 162 17.62 -7.44 7.50
CA SER A 162 16.41 -7.22 6.71
C SER A 162 15.35 -6.58 7.58
N PHE A 163 14.86 -5.41 7.14
CA PHE A 163 13.79 -4.68 7.80
C PHE A 163 12.50 -5.50 7.81
N TYR A 164 12.11 -6.02 6.65
CA TYR A 164 10.86 -6.76 6.51
C TYR A 164 10.90 -8.13 7.19
N ARG A 165 12.08 -8.75 7.36
CA ARG A 165 12.23 -9.95 8.18
C ARG A 165 11.93 -9.66 9.65
N ASN A 166 12.38 -8.52 10.17
CA ASN A 166 12.09 -8.10 11.55
C ASN A 166 10.60 -7.80 11.72
N VAL A 167 10.00 -7.06 10.78
CA VAL A 167 8.54 -6.79 10.78
C VAL A 167 7.75 -8.10 10.75
N PHE A 168 8.16 -9.06 9.92
CA PHE A 168 7.52 -10.35 9.83
C PHE A 168 7.70 -11.17 11.12
N GLU A 169 8.88 -11.14 11.73
CA GLU A 169 9.14 -11.77 13.02
C GLU A 169 8.24 -11.23 14.13
N ASP A 170 8.11 -9.90 14.25
CA ASP A 170 7.22 -9.27 15.22
C ASP A 170 5.77 -9.68 15.01
N THR A 171 5.37 -9.81 13.74
CA THR A 171 4.01 -10.22 13.38
C THR A 171 3.73 -11.69 13.72
N VAL A 172 4.72 -12.57 13.51
CA VAL A 172 4.65 -13.98 13.93
C VAL A 172 4.61 -14.09 15.45
N ARG A 173 5.43 -13.31 16.15
CA ARG A 173 5.48 -13.27 17.62
C ARG A 173 4.16 -12.78 18.24
N ALA A 174 3.49 -11.83 17.58
CA ALA A 174 2.17 -11.36 17.96
C ALA A 174 1.03 -12.37 17.70
N GLY A 175 1.32 -13.55 17.12
CA GLY A 175 0.34 -14.58 16.81
C GLY A 175 -0.60 -14.23 15.66
N LYS A 176 -0.30 -13.16 14.91
CA LYS A 176 -1.13 -12.67 13.80
C LYS A 176 -0.87 -13.40 12.47
N THR A 177 -0.03 -14.44 12.47
CA THR A 177 0.31 -15.22 11.26
C THR A 177 -0.91 -15.86 10.61
N ARG A 178 -1.95 -16.24 11.37
CA ARG A 178 -3.20 -16.79 10.80
C ARG A 178 -3.96 -15.73 10.00
N THR A 179 -4.08 -14.52 10.54
CA THR A 179 -4.70 -13.38 9.85
C THR A 179 -3.89 -12.98 8.62
N LEU A 180 -2.56 -13.04 8.71
CA LEU A 180 -1.66 -12.70 7.61
C LEU A 180 -1.69 -13.74 6.48
N LYS A 181 -1.68 -15.04 6.82
CA LYS A 181 -1.94 -16.12 5.84
C LYS A 181 -3.33 -16.01 5.23
N GLN A 182 -4.32 -15.60 6.01
CA GLN A 182 -5.69 -15.44 5.53
C GLN A 182 -5.84 -14.23 4.61
N ALA A 183 -5.19 -13.10 4.92
CA ALA A 183 -5.04 -11.95 4.02
C ALA A 183 -4.36 -12.38 2.72
N MET A 184 -3.20 -13.04 2.80
CA MET A 184 -2.48 -13.59 1.64
C MET A 184 -3.31 -14.57 0.80
N LEU A 185 -4.12 -15.43 1.41
CA LEU A 185 -4.96 -16.42 0.73
C LEU A 185 -6.27 -15.83 0.17
N GLN A 186 -6.76 -14.74 0.75
CA GLN A 186 -8.02 -14.10 0.32
C GLN A 186 -7.81 -12.99 -0.71
N GLY A 187 -6.56 -12.75 -1.14
CA GLY A 187 -6.22 -11.66 -2.06
C GLY A 187 -6.45 -10.26 -1.48
N ALA A 188 -6.98 -10.18 -0.26
CA ALA A 188 -7.15 -8.94 0.49
C ALA A 188 -5.80 -8.62 1.14
N ASP A 189 -5.23 -7.49 0.74
CA ASP A 189 -3.97 -6.90 1.22
C ASP A 189 -2.68 -7.40 0.54
N VAL A 190 -2.77 -7.97 -0.68
CA VAL A 190 -1.60 -7.99 -1.59
C VAL A 190 -1.26 -6.56 -2.05
N GLU A 191 -2.24 -5.65 -2.00
CA GLU A 191 -2.06 -4.21 -2.23
C GLU A 191 -1.09 -3.55 -1.22
N ASP A 192 -0.95 -4.12 0.00
CA ASP A 192 -0.03 -3.62 1.03
C ASP A 192 1.36 -4.28 0.98
N MET A 193 1.54 -5.37 0.23
CA MET A 193 2.83 -6.09 0.13
C MET A 193 3.55 -5.66 -1.15
N THR A 194 4.23 -4.53 -1.00
CA THR A 194 4.40 -3.46 -1.96
C THR A 194 5.17 -3.79 -3.25
N PRO A 195 4.69 -3.26 -4.38
CA PRO A 195 5.55 -2.86 -5.48
C PRO A 195 5.42 -1.37 -5.80
N GLY A 196 4.81 -0.54 -4.94
CA GLY A 196 4.76 0.92 -5.09
C GLY A 196 4.37 1.35 -6.51
N TYR A 197 5.17 2.22 -7.13
CA TYR A 197 4.94 2.66 -8.50
C TYR A 197 5.08 1.54 -9.54
N TYR A 198 5.69 0.38 -9.24
CA TYR A 198 5.72 -0.76 -10.15
C TYR A 198 4.37 -1.49 -10.25
N GLY A 199 3.41 -1.23 -9.34
CA GLY A 199 2.05 -1.77 -9.42
C GLY A 199 1.95 -3.30 -9.36
N SER A 200 0.74 -3.84 -9.51
CA SER A 200 0.49 -5.28 -9.40
C SER A 200 1.32 -6.12 -10.38
N ARG A 201 1.59 -5.60 -11.59
CA ARG A 201 2.51 -6.21 -12.55
C ARG A 201 3.92 -6.42 -11.96
N GLY A 202 4.48 -5.38 -11.35
CA GLY A 202 5.79 -5.44 -10.72
C GLY A 202 5.86 -6.40 -9.54
N ALA A 203 4.85 -6.39 -8.66
CA ALA A 203 4.77 -7.33 -7.53
C ALA A 203 4.78 -8.78 -8.01
N LYS A 204 3.98 -9.09 -9.04
CA LYS A 204 3.93 -10.43 -9.61
C LYS A 204 5.29 -10.86 -10.15
N MET A 205 5.91 -10.04 -10.99
CA MET A 205 7.22 -10.36 -11.56
C MET A 205 8.28 -10.57 -10.48
N VAL A 206 8.32 -9.72 -9.45
CA VAL A 206 9.21 -9.88 -8.29
C VAL A 206 8.99 -11.21 -7.57
N VAL A 207 7.75 -11.54 -7.24
CA VAL A 207 7.41 -12.78 -6.53
C VAL A 207 7.75 -14.01 -7.39
N ASP A 208 7.34 -14.02 -8.64
CA ASP A 208 7.56 -15.14 -9.57
C ASP A 208 9.06 -15.38 -9.79
N ASN A 209 9.84 -14.31 -9.96
CA ASN A 209 11.30 -14.38 -10.11
C ASN A 209 11.98 -14.98 -8.87
N ILE A 210 11.60 -14.52 -7.66
CA ILE A 210 12.15 -15.05 -6.41
C ILE A 210 11.78 -16.53 -6.23
N ILE A 211 10.53 -16.91 -6.49
CA ILE A 211 10.07 -18.30 -6.36
C ILE A 211 10.81 -19.20 -7.35
N ALA A 212 10.92 -18.78 -8.62
CA ALA A 212 11.65 -19.51 -9.65
C ALA A 212 13.10 -19.78 -9.23
N ARG A 213 13.78 -18.75 -8.71
CA ARG A 213 15.20 -18.86 -8.32
C ARG A 213 15.42 -19.59 -6.99
N PHE A 214 14.65 -19.27 -5.96
CA PHE A 214 14.99 -19.60 -4.57
C PHE A 214 14.09 -20.66 -3.93
N SER A 215 13.03 -21.14 -4.59
CA SER A 215 12.06 -22.07 -3.96
C SER A 215 12.71 -23.32 -3.34
N SER A 216 13.67 -23.96 -4.03
CA SER A 216 14.37 -25.14 -3.49
C SER A 216 15.21 -24.82 -2.24
N LYS A 217 15.85 -23.64 -2.21
CA LYS A 217 16.62 -23.17 -1.05
C LYS A 217 15.69 -22.83 0.11
N LEU A 218 14.59 -22.12 -0.16
CA LEU A 218 13.57 -21.75 0.82
C LEU A 218 12.91 -22.99 1.45
N ARG A 219 12.57 -24.02 0.65
CA ARG A 219 12.03 -25.29 1.17
C ARG A 219 13.01 -25.99 2.12
N ARG A 220 14.32 -25.96 1.81
CA ARG A 220 15.35 -26.52 2.71
C ARG A 220 15.46 -25.70 3.99
N LEU A 221 15.50 -24.37 3.88
CA LEU A 221 15.59 -23.47 5.04
C LEU A 221 14.34 -23.54 5.92
N ALA A 222 13.17 -23.89 5.39
CA ALA A 222 11.94 -24.06 6.16
C ALA A 222 12.05 -25.11 7.29
N GLY A 223 13.02 -26.04 7.21
CA GLY A 223 13.29 -27.01 8.27
C GLY A 223 14.05 -26.44 9.47
N SER A 224 14.73 -25.30 9.33
CA SER A 224 15.56 -24.70 10.38
C SER A 224 15.18 -23.25 10.72
N ASP A 225 14.69 -22.47 9.75
CA ASP A 225 14.24 -21.09 9.95
C ASP A 225 12.76 -21.07 10.35
N LYS A 226 12.51 -20.56 11.56
CA LYS A 226 11.17 -20.49 12.16
C LYS A 226 10.23 -19.55 11.41
N LEU A 227 10.72 -18.48 10.78
CA LEU A 227 9.89 -17.55 10.03
C LEU A 227 9.42 -18.17 8.72
N ILE A 228 10.32 -18.83 8.01
CA ILE A 228 9.96 -19.57 6.79
C ILE A 228 9.00 -20.72 7.13
N SER A 229 9.23 -21.42 8.24
CA SER A 229 8.30 -22.47 8.72
C SER A 229 6.92 -21.90 9.08
N ALA A 230 6.87 -20.77 9.79
CA ALA A 230 5.63 -20.13 10.22
C ALA A 230 4.81 -19.58 9.04
N GLY A 231 5.45 -18.87 8.11
CA GLY A 231 4.81 -18.27 6.93
C GLY A 231 4.60 -19.23 5.76
N GLY A 232 5.37 -20.30 5.69
CA GLY A 232 5.57 -21.07 4.46
C GLY A 232 6.45 -20.32 3.46
N VAL A 233 6.86 -20.99 2.39
CA VAL A 233 7.72 -20.40 1.34
C VAL A 233 7.06 -19.17 0.71
N SER A 234 5.82 -19.28 0.26
CA SER A 234 5.10 -18.16 -0.38
C SER A 234 4.94 -16.97 0.57
N GLY A 235 4.52 -17.23 1.81
CA GLY A 235 4.29 -16.15 2.77
C GLY A 235 5.58 -15.43 3.14
N TYR A 236 6.71 -16.15 3.24
CA TYR A 236 8.01 -15.52 3.46
C TYR A 236 8.49 -14.70 2.26
N VAL A 237 8.26 -15.18 1.02
CA VAL A 237 8.58 -14.38 -0.18
C VAL A 237 7.77 -13.08 -0.18
N GLN A 238 6.45 -13.18 0.00
CA GLN A 238 5.55 -12.02 -0.06
C GLN A 238 5.77 -11.03 1.09
N ALA A 239 6.00 -11.50 2.32
CA ALA A 239 6.17 -10.62 3.47
C ALA A 239 7.59 -10.08 3.66
N VAL A 240 8.60 -10.73 3.07
CA VAL A 240 10.01 -10.40 3.31
C VAL A 240 10.76 -10.15 2.02
N LEU A 241 10.95 -11.17 1.18
CA LEU A 241 11.90 -11.03 0.06
C LEU A 241 11.41 -10.09 -1.04
N ALA A 242 10.11 -10.10 -1.35
CA ALA A 242 9.51 -9.22 -2.34
C ALA A 242 9.63 -7.73 -1.95
N PRO A 243 9.22 -7.30 -0.74
CA PRO A 243 9.38 -5.90 -0.36
C PRO A 243 10.85 -5.49 -0.17
N GLU A 244 11.75 -6.38 0.26
CA GLU A 244 13.20 -6.09 0.27
C GLU A 244 13.77 -5.88 -1.13
N LEU A 245 13.36 -6.70 -2.10
CA LEU A 245 13.75 -6.51 -3.50
C LEU A 245 13.19 -5.21 -4.08
N ALA A 246 11.92 -4.90 -3.78
CA ALA A 246 11.29 -3.65 -4.19
C ALA A 246 12.04 -2.42 -3.65
N VAL A 247 12.50 -2.45 -2.39
CA VAL A 247 13.33 -1.38 -1.83
C VAL A 247 14.63 -1.22 -2.62
N MET A 248 15.34 -2.31 -2.90
CA MET A 248 16.58 -2.25 -3.68
C MET A 248 16.36 -1.68 -5.09
N LEU A 249 15.24 -2.02 -5.73
CA LEU A 249 14.86 -1.48 -7.04
C LEU A 249 14.60 0.03 -7.00
N VAL A 250 13.88 0.51 -5.98
CA VAL A 250 13.60 1.95 -5.81
C VAL A 250 14.85 2.73 -5.45
N MET A 251 15.72 2.20 -4.58
CA MET A 251 17.00 2.83 -4.26
C MET A 251 17.84 3.05 -5.52
N ASP A 252 17.89 2.08 -6.43
CA ASP A 252 18.66 2.21 -7.66
C ASP A 252 18.02 3.15 -8.68
N ASP A 253 16.69 3.15 -8.79
CA ASP A 253 15.96 4.03 -9.72
C ASP A 253 15.96 5.49 -9.27
N MET A 254 15.66 5.71 -7.99
CA MET A 254 15.47 7.05 -7.43
C MET A 254 16.75 7.61 -6.80
N ARG A 255 17.80 6.78 -6.64
CA ARG A 255 19.09 7.15 -6.01
C ARG A 255 18.93 7.65 -4.57
N VAL A 256 18.07 6.98 -3.82
CA VAL A 256 17.70 7.29 -2.43
C VAL A 256 18.20 6.21 -1.45
N ASP A 257 18.12 6.49 -0.16
CA ASP A 257 18.42 5.51 0.88
C ASP A 257 17.25 4.54 1.16
N GLU A 258 17.48 3.55 2.04
CA GLU A 258 16.50 2.51 2.38
C GLU A 258 15.23 3.07 3.04
N ASP A 259 15.32 4.18 3.78
CA ASP A 259 14.18 4.75 4.50
C ASP A 259 13.27 5.50 3.53
N GLU A 260 13.86 6.36 2.70
CA GLU A 260 13.17 7.10 1.65
C GLU A 260 12.59 6.16 0.58
N ALA A 261 13.31 5.09 0.19
CA ALA A 261 12.79 4.09 -0.73
C ALA A 261 11.51 3.42 -0.21
N ARG A 262 11.45 3.10 1.09
CA ARG A 262 10.24 2.53 1.72
C ARG A 262 9.10 3.54 1.79
N GLU A 263 9.38 4.82 1.93
CA GLU A 263 8.37 5.89 1.88
C GLU A 263 7.81 6.01 0.46
N ILE A 264 8.66 6.09 -0.56
CA ILE A 264 8.27 6.12 -1.97
C ILE A 264 7.39 4.91 -2.30
N LEU A 265 7.77 3.70 -1.89
CA LEU A 265 6.97 2.49 -2.09
C LEU A 265 5.56 2.62 -1.52
N ARG A 266 5.40 3.18 -0.31
CA ARG A 266 4.07 3.36 0.33
C ARG A 266 3.23 4.42 -0.35
N GLU A 267 3.82 5.55 -0.71
CA GLU A 267 3.08 6.67 -1.30
C GLU A 267 2.66 6.44 -2.75
N SER A 268 3.36 5.54 -3.45
CA SER A 268 3.17 5.33 -4.89
C SER A 268 2.27 4.16 -5.24
N VAL A 269 1.70 3.45 -4.26
CA VAL A 269 0.83 2.27 -4.47
C VAL A 269 -0.34 2.60 -5.40
N ASP A 270 -1.08 3.67 -5.12
CA ASP A 270 -2.26 4.04 -5.93
C ASP A 270 -1.89 4.36 -7.39
N ILE A 271 -0.75 5.04 -7.59
CA ILE A 271 -0.25 5.40 -8.92
C ILE A 271 0.18 4.13 -9.66
N GLY A 272 0.95 3.26 -9.00
CA GLY A 272 1.46 2.03 -9.60
C GLY A 272 0.35 1.06 -9.95
N ASN A 273 -0.61 0.82 -9.04
CA ASN A 273 -1.74 -0.07 -9.32
C ASN A 273 -2.61 0.44 -10.48
N LEU A 274 -2.69 1.76 -10.67
CA LEU A 274 -3.47 2.33 -11.75
C LEU A 274 -2.75 2.29 -13.11
N LEU A 275 -1.43 2.50 -13.13
CA LEU A 275 -0.66 2.61 -14.38
C LEU A 275 0.03 1.31 -14.79
N ASN A 276 0.35 0.45 -13.82
CA ASN A 276 1.10 -0.78 -13.99
C ASN A 276 0.29 -1.98 -13.44
N GLU A 277 -0.97 -2.03 -13.85
CA GLU A 277 -1.88 -3.15 -13.59
C GLU A 277 -1.40 -4.41 -14.34
N GLU A 278 -1.53 -5.57 -13.71
CA GLU A 278 -1.31 -6.87 -14.37
C GLU A 278 -2.31 -7.03 -15.53
N GLU A 279 -1.81 -7.39 -16.71
CA GLU A 279 -2.67 -7.75 -17.84
C GLU A 279 -3.19 -9.16 -17.60
N ASP A 280 -4.50 -9.31 -17.38
CA ASP A 280 -5.14 -10.63 -17.31
C ASP A 280 -4.82 -11.41 -18.60
N GLU A 281 -4.07 -12.51 -18.47
CA GLU A 281 -3.79 -13.42 -19.57
C GLU A 281 -5.13 -14.00 -20.04
N VAL A 282 -5.67 -13.46 -21.14
CA VAL A 282 -6.93 -13.92 -21.73
C VAL A 282 -6.72 -15.36 -22.18
N LEU A 283 -7.20 -16.31 -21.37
CA LEU A 283 -7.26 -17.71 -21.73
C LEU A 283 -8.18 -17.84 -22.95
N VAL A 284 -7.59 -17.83 -24.15
CA VAL A 284 -8.28 -18.22 -25.37
C VAL A 284 -8.57 -19.71 -25.23
N ALA A 285 -9.76 -20.04 -24.77
CA ALA A 285 -10.27 -21.40 -24.81
C ALA A 285 -10.33 -21.82 -26.28
N THR A 286 -9.34 -22.58 -26.73
CA THR A 286 -9.40 -23.26 -28.01
C THR A 286 -10.47 -24.34 -27.89
N HIS A 287 -11.68 -24.02 -28.35
CA HIS A 287 -12.70 -25.03 -28.63
C HIS A 287 -12.17 -25.92 -29.75
N SER A 288 -11.58 -27.06 -29.38
CA SER A 288 -11.39 -28.19 -30.28
C SER A 288 -12.74 -28.89 -30.39
N ASP A 289 -13.50 -28.54 -31.43
CA ASP A 289 -14.70 -29.29 -31.84
C ASP A 289 -14.24 -30.62 -32.45
N ASP A 290 -13.94 -31.61 -31.60
CA ASP A 290 -13.84 -33.02 -32.00
C ASP A 290 -15.23 -33.66 -31.94
N ASP A 291 -16.09 -33.29 -32.88
CA ASP A 291 -17.31 -34.04 -33.22
C ASP A 291 -17.25 -34.45 -34.70
N HIS A 292 -16.63 -35.59 -34.98
CA HIS A 292 -16.99 -36.36 -36.17
C HIS A 292 -17.24 -37.82 -35.82
N LEU A 293 -18.47 -38.08 -35.36
CA LEU A 293 -19.04 -39.42 -35.26
C LEU A 293 -19.32 -40.01 -36.65
N MET A 294 -18.86 -41.25 -36.82
CA MET A 294 -19.45 -42.40 -37.51
C MET A 294 -20.57 -42.16 -38.56
N LEU A 295 -20.25 -42.48 -39.81
CA LEU A 295 -21.11 -43.09 -40.86
C LEU A 295 -20.09 -43.73 -41.82
N SER A 296 -20.04 -45.03 -42.10
CA SER A 296 -21.09 -46.03 -42.32
C SER A 296 -20.52 -47.45 -42.22
#